data_AF-A0A3D2AND0-F1
#
_entry.id   AF-A0A3D2AND0-F1
#
_cell.length_a   1.000
_cell.length_b   1.000
_cell.length_c   1.000
_cell.angle_alpha   90.00
_cell.angle_beta   90.00
_cell.angle_gamma   90.00
#
_symmetry.space_group_name_H-M   'P 1'
#
loop_
_entity.id
_entity.type
_entity.pdbx_description
1 polymer ?
#
loop_
_entity_poly.entity_id
_entity_poly.type
_entity_poly.pdbx_seq_one_letter_code
_entity_poly.pdbx_strand_id
1 'polypeptide(L)'
;QEMYDTNGYNVHVLPCSIISPETSGWFANEINSPADLKGLNMRFFGLGAKVMEKLGVSTVGLPGGEIFGALEKGAIDATEFSQPAIDQRLGLHKIVKYNYFPGWHQQATVFELLVNGDAWAKMSERQQTVVETACRASLTNSFAEGEASQFPVM
;
A
#
# COMPACT_ATOMS: atom_id res chain seq x y z
N GLN A 1 -2.39 14.32 12.08
CA GLN A 1 -3.39 15.10 12.84
C GLN A 1 -4.00 16.22 12.00
N GLU A 2 -3.25 17.27 11.59
CA GLU A 2 -3.76 18.45 10.87
C GLU A 2 -4.71 18.17 9.69
N MET A 3 -4.37 17.18 8.85
CA MET A 3 -5.22 16.78 7.72
C MET A 3 -6.63 16.37 8.18
N TYR A 4 -6.75 15.62 9.27
CA TYR A 4 -8.03 15.14 9.79
C TYR A 4 -8.82 16.27 10.44
N ASP A 5 -8.15 17.13 11.21
CA ASP A 5 -8.76 18.30 11.86
C ASP A 5 -9.36 19.26 10.82
N THR A 6 -8.58 19.58 9.78
CA THR A 6 -8.99 20.48 8.69
C THR A 6 -10.18 19.93 7.90
N ASN A 7 -10.37 18.61 7.87
CA ASN A 7 -11.50 17.96 7.22
C ASN A 7 -12.65 17.59 8.19
N GLY A 8 -12.59 18.06 9.45
CA GLY A 8 -13.67 17.91 10.42
C GLY A 8 -13.84 16.51 11.01
N TYR A 9 -12.80 15.67 10.99
CA TYR A 9 -12.87 14.32 11.56
C TYR A 9 -12.50 14.32 13.05
N ASN A 10 -13.36 13.78 13.91
CA ASN A 10 -13.10 13.63 15.35
C ASN A 10 -12.21 12.40 15.65
N VAL A 11 -10.94 12.48 15.30
CA VAL A 11 -9.95 11.42 15.51
C VAL A 11 -8.63 11.96 16.06
N HIS A 12 -8.01 11.21 16.96
CA HIS A 12 -6.60 11.34 17.30
C HIS A 12 -5.78 10.35 16.48
N VAL A 13 -4.73 10.83 15.83
CA VAL A 13 -4.00 10.08 14.80
C VAL A 13 -2.52 9.95 15.13
N LEU A 14 -2.03 8.72 15.13
CA LEU A 14 -0.64 8.39 15.40
C LEU A 14 -0.03 7.58 14.25
N PRO A 15 1.07 8.02 13.63
CA PRO A 15 1.88 7.15 12.77
C PRO A 15 2.34 5.94 13.59
N CYS A 16 2.04 4.73 13.11
CA CYS A 16 2.16 3.50 13.90
C CYS A 16 2.91 2.38 13.18
N SER A 17 3.07 2.47 11.86
CA SER A 17 3.96 1.60 11.08
C SER A 17 4.34 2.28 9.78
N ILE A 18 5.38 1.78 9.14
CA ILE A 18 5.81 2.16 7.80
C ILE A 18 6.30 0.92 7.09
N ILE A 19 5.97 0.77 5.82
CA ILE A 19 6.56 -0.27 4.98
C ILE A 19 7.55 0.32 3.99
N SER A 20 8.52 -0.51 3.64
CA SER A 20 9.49 -0.29 2.58
C SER A 20 8.82 0.03 1.24
N PRO A 21 9.58 0.60 0.29
CA PRO A 21 9.07 0.87 -1.05
C PRO A 21 8.35 -0.34 -1.63
N GLU A 22 7.17 -0.09 -2.17
CA GLU A 22 6.38 -1.11 -2.86
C GLU A 22 7.00 -1.43 -4.22
N THR A 23 6.42 -2.41 -4.91
CA THR A 23 6.73 -2.68 -6.31
C THR A 23 5.91 -1.75 -7.22
N SER A 24 6.31 -1.58 -8.49
CA SER A 24 5.49 -0.88 -9.51
C SER A 24 4.32 -1.73 -10.01
N GLY A 25 4.28 -3.01 -9.62
CA GLY A 25 3.20 -3.93 -9.94
C GLY A 25 3.64 -5.10 -10.81
N TRP A 26 2.70 -6.04 -10.88
CA TRP A 26 2.77 -7.31 -11.56
C TRP A 26 1.99 -7.30 -12.87
N PHE A 27 2.63 -7.79 -13.92
CA PHE A 27 2.12 -7.79 -15.29
C PHE A 27 2.26 -9.17 -15.93
N ALA A 28 1.30 -9.52 -16.79
CA ALA A 28 1.35 -10.74 -17.58
C ALA A 28 2.43 -10.68 -18.67
N ASN A 29 2.65 -9.50 -19.24
CA ASN A 29 3.61 -9.24 -20.32
C ASN A 29 4.59 -8.13 -19.91
N GLU A 30 5.72 -8.03 -20.60
CA GLU A 30 6.68 -6.95 -20.41
C GLU A 30 6.09 -5.59 -20.80
N ILE A 31 6.43 -4.55 -20.03
CA ILE A 31 6.17 -3.15 -20.29
C ILE A 31 7.51 -2.49 -20.65
N ASN A 32 7.70 -2.16 -21.93
CA ASN A 32 8.95 -1.59 -22.44
C ASN A 32 8.80 -0.12 -22.83
N SER A 33 7.56 0.35 -22.98
CA SER A 33 7.23 1.72 -23.32
C SER A 33 5.90 2.15 -22.70
N PRO A 34 5.63 3.46 -22.55
CA PRO A 34 4.32 3.94 -22.10
C PRO A 34 3.15 3.48 -22.98
N ALA A 35 3.39 3.14 -24.26
CA ALA A 35 2.34 2.64 -25.15
C ALA A 35 1.80 1.27 -24.70
N ASP A 36 2.62 0.45 -24.05
CA ASP A 36 2.25 -0.89 -23.58
C ASP A 36 1.26 -0.83 -22.41
N LEU A 37 1.18 0.31 -21.72
CA LEU A 37 0.22 0.54 -20.64
C LEU A 37 -1.19 0.83 -21.14
N LYS A 38 -1.32 1.29 -22.39
CA LYS A 38 -2.59 1.79 -22.91
C LYS A 38 -3.61 0.66 -23.07
N GLY A 39 -4.76 0.82 -22.43
CA GLY A 39 -5.87 -0.14 -22.49
C GLY A 39 -5.77 -1.29 -21.48
N LEU A 40 -4.71 -1.35 -20.65
CA LEU A 40 -4.64 -2.32 -19.56
C LEU A 40 -5.72 -2.01 -18.53
N ASN A 41 -6.43 -3.04 -18.07
CA ASN A 41 -7.25 -2.97 -16.87
C ASN A 41 -6.37 -3.32 -15.68
N MET A 42 -6.02 -2.33 -14.86
CA MET A 42 -5.04 -2.51 -13.78
C MET A 42 -5.64 -2.16 -12.43
N ARG A 43 -5.45 -3.03 -11.44
CA ARG A 43 -5.66 -2.60 -10.06
C ARG A 43 -4.51 -1.68 -9.66
N PHE A 44 -4.83 -0.41 -9.39
CA PHE A 44 -3.85 0.61 -8.98
C PHE A 44 -4.48 1.56 -7.97
N PHE A 45 -3.76 1.92 -6.90
CA PHE A 45 -4.29 2.73 -5.81
C PHE A 45 -3.89 4.22 -5.83
N GLY A 46 -4.75 5.06 -5.26
CA GLY A 46 -4.43 6.43 -4.87
C GLY A 46 -4.06 7.39 -6.01
N LEU A 47 -3.10 8.27 -5.76
CA LEU A 47 -2.64 9.26 -6.75
C LEU A 47 -1.87 8.60 -7.91
N GLY A 48 -1.22 7.46 -7.67
CA GLY A 48 -0.55 6.72 -8.73
C GLY A 48 -1.54 6.21 -9.79
N ALA A 49 -2.74 5.79 -9.37
CA ALA A 49 -3.81 5.42 -10.30
C ALA A 49 -4.15 6.56 -11.26
N LYS A 50 -4.30 7.78 -10.74
CA LYS A 50 -4.56 8.98 -11.56
C LYS A 50 -3.45 9.30 -12.56
N VAL A 51 -2.21 8.92 -12.27
CA VAL A 51 -1.09 9.05 -13.22
C VAL A 51 -1.20 7.96 -14.29
N MET A 52 -1.48 6.73 -13.91
CA MET A 52 -1.66 5.59 -14.83
C MET A 52 -2.85 5.81 -15.77
N GLU A 53 -3.95 6.39 -15.28
CA GLU A 53 -5.10 6.80 -16.11
C GLU A 53 -4.69 7.78 -17.22
N LYS A 54 -3.80 8.73 -16.92
CA LYS A 54 -3.27 9.67 -17.93
C LYS A 54 -2.38 8.99 -18.97
N LEU A 55 -1.81 7.83 -18.64
CA LEU A 55 -1.07 6.97 -19.57
C LEU A 55 -1.99 6.02 -20.35
N GLY A 56 -3.30 6.07 -20.12
CA GLY A 56 -4.30 5.29 -20.84
C GLY A 56 -4.64 3.94 -20.20
N VAL A 57 -4.25 3.73 -18.94
CA VAL A 57 -4.62 2.55 -18.14
C VAL A 57 -6.04 2.75 -17.60
N SER A 58 -6.86 1.70 -17.65
CA SER A 58 -8.15 1.63 -16.97
C SER A 58 -7.93 1.15 -15.53
N THR A 59 -7.90 2.06 -14.56
CA THR A 59 -7.59 1.68 -13.17
C THR A 59 -8.83 1.29 -12.36
N VAL A 60 -8.71 0.25 -11.54
CA VAL A 60 -9.78 -0.21 -10.63
C VAL A 60 -9.28 -0.33 -9.19
N GLY A 61 -10.14 0.00 -8.22
CA GLY A 61 -9.86 -0.21 -6.80
C GLY A 61 -10.43 -1.54 -6.33
N LEU A 62 -9.57 -2.48 -5.93
CA LEU A 62 -9.98 -3.75 -5.32
C LEU A 62 -9.32 -3.95 -3.94
N PRO A 63 -10.03 -4.56 -2.98
CA PRO A 63 -9.44 -5.06 -1.75
C PRO A 63 -8.35 -6.10 -2.04
N GLY A 64 -7.29 -6.14 -1.22
CA GLY A 64 -6.16 -7.05 -1.43
C GLY A 64 -6.53 -8.53 -1.56
N GLY A 65 -7.53 -8.98 -0.79
CA GLY A 65 -8.02 -10.36 -0.83
C GLY A 65 -8.75 -10.75 -2.12
N GLU A 66 -9.12 -9.78 -2.96
CA GLU A 66 -9.84 -10.01 -4.22
C GLU A 66 -8.90 -10.01 -5.44
N ILE A 67 -7.66 -9.51 -5.29
CA ILE A 67 -6.73 -9.31 -6.40
C ILE A 67 -6.39 -10.63 -7.11
N PHE A 68 -6.05 -11.68 -6.35
CA PHE A 68 -5.69 -12.97 -6.94
C PHE A 68 -6.81 -13.53 -7.80
N GLY A 69 -8.04 -13.55 -7.28
CA GLY A 69 -9.20 -14.05 -8.01
C GLY A 69 -9.59 -13.18 -9.21
N ALA A 70 -9.36 -11.86 -9.14
CA ALA A 70 -9.59 -10.95 -10.25
C ALA A 70 -8.58 -11.18 -11.39
N LEU A 71 -7.30 -11.40 -11.08
CA LEU A 71 -6.28 -11.79 -12.05
C LEU A 71 -6.59 -13.17 -12.66
N GLU A 72 -6.88 -14.17 -11.82
CA GLU A 72 -7.16 -15.55 -12.26
C GLU A 72 -8.34 -15.62 -13.23
N LYS A 73 -9.37 -14.79 -13.01
CA LYS A 73 -10.56 -14.70 -13.87
C LYS A 73 -10.40 -13.77 -15.07
N GLY A 74 -9.26 -13.07 -15.21
CA GLY A 74 -9.03 -12.09 -16.26
C GLY A 74 -9.89 -10.83 -16.15
N ALA A 75 -10.37 -10.49 -14.95
CA ALA A 75 -11.09 -9.23 -14.71
C ALA A 75 -10.16 -8.02 -14.66
N ILE A 76 -8.88 -8.25 -14.33
CA ILE A 76 -7.78 -7.29 -14.45
C ILE A 76 -6.59 -7.97 -15.13
N ASP A 77 -5.85 -7.19 -15.91
CA ASP A 77 -4.68 -7.61 -16.67
C ASP A 77 -3.37 -7.47 -15.88
N ALA A 78 -3.35 -6.54 -14.91
CA ALA A 78 -2.21 -6.21 -14.07
C ALA A 78 -2.66 -5.71 -12.70
N THR A 79 -1.74 -5.68 -11.73
CA THR A 79 -2.00 -5.14 -10.39
C THR A 79 -0.74 -4.58 -9.78
N GLU A 80 -0.84 -3.51 -9.01
CA GLU A 80 0.10 -3.25 -7.92
C GLU A 80 -0.56 -3.60 -6.58
N PHE A 81 0.23 -3.89 -5.55
CA PHE A 81 -0.33 -4.08 -4.20
C PHE A 81 0.59 -3.61 -3.08
N SER A 82 1.77 -4.21 -2.92
CA SER A 82 2.66 -3.86 -1.82
C SER A 82 4.12 -4.25 -2.07
N GLN A 83 4.80 -4.73 -1.03
CA GLN A 83 6.19 -5.21 -1.03
C GLN A 83 6.30 -6.71 -1.40
N PRO A 84 7.46 -7.19 -1.90
CA PRO A 84 7.66 -8.58 -2.33
C PRO A 84 7.17 -9.65 -1.34
N ALA A 85 7.43 -9.49 -0.04
CA ALA A 85 7.02 -10.44 0.99
C ALA A 85 5.51 -10.55 1.16
N ILE A 86 4.78 -9.47 0.90
CA ILE A 86 3.32 -9.45 0.95
C ILE A 86 2.74 -10.01 -0.34
N ASP A 87 3.24 -9.56 -1.49
CA ASP A 87 2.77 -10.00 -2.81
C ASP A 87 3.00 -11.51 -3.03
N GLN A 88 4.10 -12.05 -2.51
CA GLN A 88 4.36 -13.49 -2.54
C GLN A 88 3.30 -14.28 -1.78
N ARG A 89 2.85 -13.79 -0.61
CA ARG A 89 1.79 -14.43 0.19
C ARG A 89 0.44 -14.38 -0.52
N LEU A 90 0.17 -13.33 -1.28
CA LEU A 90 -1.01 -13.24 -2.15
C LEU A 90 -0.92 -14.17 -3.37
N GLY A 91 0.28 -14.64 -3.73
CA GLY A 91 0.48 -15.60 -4.81
C GLY A 91 0.43 -15.00 -6.21
N LEU A 92 0.62 -13.67 -6.35
CA LEU A 92 0.49 -12.97 -7.64
C LEU A 92 1.41 -13.56 -8.73
N HIS A 93 2.63 -13.94 -8.33
CA HIS A 93 3.64 -14.62 -9.16
C HIS A 93 3.15 -15.93 -9.82
N LYS A 94 2.05 -16.53 -9.34
CA LYS A 94 1.47 -17.75 -9.92
C LYS A 94 0.62 -17.45 -11.16
N ILE A 95 0.14 -16.22 -11.31
CA ILE A 95 -0.75 -15.80 -12.41
C ILE A 95 -0.01 -14.89 -13.40
N VAL A 96 0.82 -13.99 -12.89
CA VAL A 96 1.56 -12.97 -13.67
C VAL A 96 3.04 -13.01 -13.31
N LYS A 97 3.92 -12.72 -14.26
CA LYS A 97 5.35 -13.04 -14.16
C LYS A 97 6.27 -11.86 -13.94
N TYR A 98 5.88 -10.68 -14.41
CA TYR A 98 6.77 -9.52 -14.46
C TYR A 98 6.43 -8.57 -13.32
N ASN A 99 7.28 -8.53 -12.29
CA ASN A 99 7.18 -7.57 -11.20
C ASN A 99 8.16 -6.42 -11.43
N TYR A 100 7.66 -5.21 -11.62
CA TYR A 100 8.48 -4.04 -11.94
C TYR A 100 8.89 -3.26 -10.68
N PHE A 101 10.05 -2.61 -10.74
CA PHE A 101 10.60 -1.76 -9.68
C PHE A 101 11.15 -0.45 -10.28
N PRO A 102 11.27 0.64 -9.49
CA PRO A 102 10.76 0.80 -8.11
C PRO A 102 9.25 1.08 -8.10
N GLY A 103 8.54 0.86 -6.99
CA GLY A 103 7.14 1.32 -6.82
C GLY A 103 7.04 2.83 -6.66
N TRP A 104 7.27 3.56 -7.75
CA TRP A 104 7.40 5.02 -7.79
C TRP A 104 6.23 5.77 -7.15
N HIS A 105 5.04 5.16 -7.11
CA HIS A 105 3.84 5.74 -6.51
C HIS A 105 3.84 5.65 -4.98
N GLN A 106 4.53 4.65 -4.41
CA GLN A 106 4.53 4.35 -2.97
C GLN A 106 5.93 3.96 -2.50
N GLN A 107 6.81 4.97 -2.42
CA GLN A 107 8.19 4.81 -1.92
C GLN A 107 8.26 4.65 -0.38
N ALA A 108 7.20 5.05 0.32
CA ALA A 108 7.06 4.89 1.76
C ALA A 108 5.56 4.95 2.09
N THR A 109 5.00 3.83 2.54
CA THR A 109 3.60 3.79 2.96
C THR A 109 3.55 3.82 4.49
N VAL A 110 3.15 4.96 5.05
CA VAL A 110 2.95 5.14 6.49
C VAL A 110 1.54 4.70 6.85
N PHE A 111 1.44 3.82 7.84
CA PHE A 111 0.17 3.41 8.43
C PHE A 111 -0.08 4.18 9.73
N GLU A 112 -1.33 4.60 9.89
CA GLU A 112 -1.79 5.39 11.02
C GLU A 112 -2.73 4.57 11.91
N LEU A 113 -2.57 4.72 13.23
CA LEU A 113 -3.60 4.35 14.19
C LEU A 113 -4.55 5.55 14.34
N LEU A 114 -5.82 5.32 13.99
CA LEU A 114 -6.90 6.28 14.18
C LEU A 114 -7.69 5.88 15.43
N VAL A 115 -7.70 6.76 16.43
CA VAL A 115 -8.50 6.61 17.65
C VAL A 115 -9.61 7.66 17.62
N ASN A 116 -10.84 7.30 17.98
CA ASN A 116 -11.91 8.29 18.15
C ASN A 116 -11.45 9.38 19.15
N GLY A 117 -11.66 10.66 18.81
CA GLY A 117 -11.13 11.78 19.60
C GLY A 117 -11.72 11.86 21.02
N ASP A 118 -13.02 11.56 21.18
CA ASP A 118 -13.66 11.55 22.50
C ASP A 118 -13.13 10.41 23.38
N ALA A 119 -12.89 9.24 22.77
CA ALA A 119 -12.28 8.10 23.45
C ALA A 119 -10.85 8.43 23.89
N TRP A 120 -10.07 9.08 23.02
CA TRP A 120 -8.72 9.55 23.35
C TRP A 120 -8.72 10.55 24.51
N ALA A 121 -9.62 11.54 24.49
CA ALA A 121 -9.74 12.55 25.55
C ALA A 121 -10.14 11.97 26.91
N LYS A 122 -10.83 10.81 26.93
CA LYS A 122 -11.19 10.09 28.15
C LYS A 122 -10.06 9.21 28.71
N MET A 123 -9.01 8.95 27.93
CA MET A 123 -7.87 8.19 28.40
C MET A 123 -7.09 9.01 29.44
N SER A 124 -6.59 8.33 30.47
CA SER A 124 -5.59 8.93 31.36
C SER A 124 -4.29 9.22 30.59
N GLU A 125 -3.49 10.17 31.07
CA GLU A 125 -2.18 10.47 30.48
C GLU A 125 -1.31 9.21 30.35
N ARG A 126 -1.36 8.32 31.35
CA ARG A 126 -0.66 7.03 31.31
C ARG A 126 -1.11 6.16 30.13
N GLN A 127 -2.42 6.09 29.86
CA GLN A 127 -2.94 5.30 28.74
C GLN A 127 -2.53 5.92 27.40
N GLN A 128 -2.66 7.24 27.25
CA GLN A 128 -2.23 7.95 26.04
C GLN A 128 -0.73 7.71 25.78
N THR A 129 0.11 7.87 26.80
CA THR A 129 1.56 7.65 26.71
C THR A 129 1.90 6.22 26.29
N VAL A 130 1.18 5.22 26.79
CA VAL A 130 1.39 3.82 26.40
C VAL A 130 1.08 3.61 24.92
N VAL A 131 -0.04 4.16 24.42
CA VAL A 131 -0.42 4.03 23.00
C VAL A 131 0.59 4.74 22.09
N GLU A 132 0.96 5.98 22.42
CA GLU A 132 1.98 6.73 21.68
C GLU A 132 3.32 6.00 21.64
N THR A 133 3.75 5.46 22.78
CA THR A 133 5.01 4.72 22.88
C THR A 133 4.96 3.44 22.05
N ALA A 134 3.85 2.71 22.09
CA ALA A 134 3.66 1.50 21.29
C ALA A 134 3.70 1.80 19.79
N CYS A 135 3.02 2.86 19.34
CA CYS A 135 3.07 3.25 17.93
C CYS A 135 4.46 3.71 17.48
N ARG A 136 5.17 4.49 18.30
CA ARG A 136 6.56 4.88 18.01
C ARG A 136 7.47 3.66 17.91
N ALA A 137 7.38 2.72 18.85
CA ALA A 137 8.18 1.50 18.83
C ALA A 137 7.88 0.63 17.60
N SER A 138 6.60 0.45 17.27
CA SER A 138 6.17 -0.29 16.09
C SER A 138 6.68 0.35 14.80
N LEU A 139 6.54 1.67 14.66
CA LEU A 139 7.06 2.43 13.53
C LEU A 139 8.58 2.27 13.38
N THR A 140 9.33 2.40 14.47
CA THR A 140 10.79 2.19 14.46
C THR A 140 11.16 0.78 14.03
N ASN A 141 10.46 -0.24 14.53
CA ASN A 141 10.72 -1.63 14.17
C ASN A 141 10.43 -1.90 12.69
N SER A 142 9.28 -1.45 12.16
CA SER A 142 8.94 -1.63 10.75
C SER A 142 9.90 -0.88 9.82
N PHE A 143 10.36 0.31 10.23
CA PHE A 143 11.37 1.05 9.47
C PHE A 143 12.72 0.32 9.44
N ALA A 144 13.17 -0.21 10.57
CA ALA A 144 14.46 -0.89 10.68
C ALA A 144 14.51 -2.22 9.92
N GLU A 145 13.44 -3.01 9.99
CA GLU A 145 13.41 -4.39 9.49
C GLU A 145 12.73 -4.55 8.12
N GLY A 146 11.98 -3.53 7.69
CA GLY A 146 11.11 -3.59 6.52
C GLY A 146 11.86 -4.03 5.26
N GLU A 147 13.00 -3.38 4.95
CA GLU A 147 13.72 -3.64 3.70
C GLU A 147 14.45 -4.99 3.74
N ALA A 148 15.11 -5.28 4.87
CA ALA A 148 15.86 -6.51 5.07
C ALA A 148 14.96 -7.74 4.92
N SER A 149 13.70 -7.65 5.37
CA SER A 149 12.73 -8.74 5.24
C SER A 149 12.26 -9.03 3.81
N GLN A 150 12.54 -8.15 2.83
CA GLN A 150 12.17 -8.37 1.43
C GLN A 150 13.20 -9.21 0.67
N PHE A 151 14.47 -9.19 1.08
CA PHE A 151 15.55 -9.86 0.35
C PHE A 151 15.35 -11.37 0.12
N PRO A 152 14.82 -12.16 1.07
CA PRO A 152 14.66 -13.61 0.86
C PRO A 152 13.62 -14.01 -0.20
N VAL A 153 12.82 -13.04 -0.68
CA VAL A 153 11.63 -13.27 -1.51
C VAL A 153 11.60 -12.41 -2.78
N MET A 154 12.64 -11.60 -3.00
CA MET A 154 12.94 -10.98 -4.29
C MET A 154 13.50 -12.02 -5.25
#